data_AF-A0A533YLS7-F1
#
_entry.id   AF-A0A533YLS7-F1
#
_cell.length_a   1.000
_cell.length_b   1.000
_cell.length_c   1.000
_cell.angle_alpha   90.00
_cell.angle_beta   90.00
_cell.angle_gamma   90.00
#
_symmetry.space_group_name_H-M   'P 1'
#
loop_
_entity.id
_entity.type
_entity.pdbx_description
1 polymer ?
#
loop_
_entity_poly.entity_id
_entity_poly.type
_entity_poly.pdbx_seq_one_letter_code
_entity_poly.pdbx_strand_id
1 'polypeptide(L)' 'MFRQMLRAKIHRATVTDACLDYEGSLTVDENLLEAAGILPYEAVVISNLNNGERFTTYAMAGKRGSGEIVL' A
#
# COMPACT_ATOMS: atom_id res chain seq x y z
N MET A 1 4.91 -29.02 -2.99
CA MET A 1 4.51 -27.90 -3.87
C MET A 1 3.84 -26.84 -3.02
N PHE A 2 4.20 -25.57 -3.17
CA PHE A 2 3.63 -24.45 -2.42
C PHE A 2 2.57 -23.70 -3.24
N ARG A 3 1.53 -23.16 -2.57
CA ARG A 3 0.48 -22.33 -3.19
C ARG A 3 0.71 -20.87 -2.80
N GLN A 4 0.53 -19.96 -3.76
CA GLN A 4 0.49 -18.53 -3.47
C GLN A 4 -0.96 -18.14 -3.17
N MET A 5 -1.18 -17.63 -1.95
CA MET A 5 -2.49 -17.19 -1.48
C MET A 5 -2.43 -15.69 -1.17
N LEU A 6 -3.56 -14.99 -1.26
CA LEU A 6 -3.66 -13.62 -0.77
C LEU A 6 -3.55 -13.62 0.76
N ARG A 7 -2.53 -12.97 1.31
CA ARG A 7 -2.36 -12.82 2.76
C ARG A 7 -3.26 -11.73 3.33
N ALA A 8 -3.27 -10.55 2.69
CA ALA A 8 -3.90 -9.34 3.19
C ALA A 8 -4.33 -8.41 2.06
N LYS A 9 -5.25 -7.48 2.35
CA LYS A 9 -5.72 -6.47 1.41
C LYS A 9 -6.29 -5.25 2.14
N ILE A 10 -5.90 -4.06 1.71
CA ILE A 10 -6.62 -2.80 2.01
C ILE A 10 -7.52 -2.52 0.80
N HIS A 11 -8.85 -2.53 1.01
CA HIS A 11 -9.80 -2.41 -0.09
C HIS A 11 -10.29 -0.98 -0.29
N ARG A 12 -10.16 -0.46 -1.52
CA ARG A 12 -10.66 0.86 -1.93
C ARG A 12 -10.12 2.02 -1.09
N ALA A 13 -8.85 1.94 -0.69
CA ALA A 13 -8.12 3.10 -0.20
C ALA A 13 -8.10 4.22 -1.25
N THR A 14 -8.19 5.47 -0.78
CA THR A 14 -8.11 6.67 -1.62
C THR A 14 -6.71 7.22 -1.54
N VAL A 15 -6.05 7.41 -2.68
CA VAL A 15 -4.74 8.09 -2.76
C VAL A 15 -4.90 9.51 -2.20
N THR A 16 -4.14 9.83 -1.16
CA THR A 16 -4.18 11.12 -0.47
C THR A 16 -3.17 12.10 -1.04
N ASP A 17 -2.06 11.61 -1.57
CA ASP A 17 -1.01 12.43 -2.20
C ASP A 17 -0.21 11.57 -3.21
N ALA A 18 0.54 12.22 -4.11
CA ALA A 18 1.44 11.56 -5.04
C ALA A 18 2.68 12.42 -5.35
N CYS A 19 3.87 11.86 -5.20
CA CYS A 19 5.14 12.56 -5.38
C CYS A 19 6.05 11.85 -6.40
N LEU A 20 6.26 12.48 -7.57
CA LEU A 20 7.07 11.93 -8.66
C LEU A 20 8.54 11.70 -8.28
N ASP A 21 9.07 12.52 -7.38
CA ASP A 21 10.46 12.44 -6.92
C ASP A 21 10.64 11.48 -5.73
N TYR A 22 9.56 10.83 -5.28
CA TYR A 22 9.60 9.89 -4.17
C TYR A 22 10.20 8.54 -4.62
N GLU A 23 10.91 7.86 -3.71
CA GLU A 23 11.73 6.65 -4.00
C GLU A 23 10.92 5.39 -4.38
N GLY A 24 9.66 5.56 -4.80
CA GLY A 24 8.85 4.51 -5.43
C GLY A 24 8.19 3.55 -4.45
N SER A 25 8.08 3.88 -3.16
CA SER A 25 7.34 3.09 -2.15
C SER A 25 5.86 3.49 -2.08
N LEU A 26 5.05 2.73 -1.34
CA LEU A 26 3.68 3.14 -0.96
C LEU A 26 3.65 3.48 0.53
N THR A 27 3.48 4.75 0.88
CA THR A 27 3.27 5.15 2.28
C THR A 27 1.81 4.94 2.67
N VAL A 28 1.57 4.23 3.76
CA VAL A 28 0.23 3.85 4.23
C VAL A 28 0.10 4.16 5.71
N ASP A 29 -1.03 4.74 6.14
CA ASP A 29 -1.36 4.93 7.56
C ASP A 29 -1.07 3.65 8.36
N GLU A 30 -0.29 3.80 9.43
CA GLU A 30 0.11 2.72 10.32
C GLU A 30 -1.09 1.91 10.85
N ASN A 31 -2.23 2.54 11.13
CA ASN A 31 -3.44 1.84 11.57
C ASN A 31 -3.99 0.89 10.50
N LEU A 32 -3.89 1.27 9.21
CA LEU A 32 -4.33 0.42 8.11
C LEU A 32 -3.37 -0.75 7.88
N LEU A 33 -2.06 -0.51 8.02
CA LEU A 33 -1.04 -1.56 7.96
C LEU A 33 -1.25 -2.60 9.06
N GLU A 34 -1.45 -2.16 10.31
CA GLU A 34 -1.75 -3.04 11.44
C GLU A 34 -3.05 -3.83 11.25
N ALA A 35 -4.12 -3.17 10.82
CA ALA A 35 -5.41 -3.81 10.59
C ALA A 35 -5.35 -4.87 9.48
N ALA A 36 -4.58 -4.62 8.42
CA ALA A 36 -4.34 -5.59 7.34
C ALA A 36 -3.26 -6.62 7.68
N GLY A 37 -2.46 -6.40 8.73
CA GLY A 37 -1.29 -7.19 9.06
C GLY A 37 -0.21 -7.12 7.98
N ILE A 38 -0.02 -5.97 7.33
CA ILE A 38 1.05 -5.69 6.35
C ILE A 38 2.21 -5.02 7.09
N LEU A 39 3.43 -5.52 6.90
CA LEU A 39 4.61 -4.96 7.57
C LEU A 39 5.29 -3.87 6.72
N PRO A 40 5.99 -2.90 7.35
CA PRO A 40 6.91 -2.04 6.64
C PRO A 40 7.93 -2.87 5.85
N TYR A 41 8.25 -2.43 4.64
CA TYR A 41 9.10 -3.10 3.66
C TYR A 41 8.53 -4.41 3.08
N GLU A 42 7.27 -4.76 3.37
CA GLU A 42 6.59 -5.89 2.74
C GLU A 42 6.22 -5.56 1.30
N ALA A 43 6.46 -6.51 0.39
CA ALA A 43 6.07 -6.38 -1.02
C ALA A 43 4.53 -6.36 -1.15
N VAL A 44 4.02 -5.36 -1.85
CA VAL A 44 2.60 -5.12 -2.07
C VAL A 44 2.31 -4.98 -3.56
N VAL A 45 1.12 -5.43 -3.96
CA VAL A 45 0.59 -5.27 -5.31
C VAL A 45 -0.51 -4.22 -5.28
N ILE A 46 -0.36 -3.19 -6.11
CA ILE A 46 -1.31 -2.08 -6.23
C ILE A 46 -2.16 -2.33 -7.48
N SER A 47 -3.48 -2.12 -7.34
CA SER A 47 -4.42 -2.07 -8.46
C SER A 47 -5.15 -0.74 -8.41
N ASN A 48 -4.78 0.17 -9.30
CA ASN A 48 -5.40 1.48 -9.41
C ASN A 48 -6.72 1.38 -10.19
N LEU A 49 -7.83 1.71 -9.53
CA LEU A 49 -9.16 1.66 -10.13
C LEU A 49 -9.45 2.82 -11.10
N ASN A 50 -8.72 3.94 -10.98
CA ASN A 50 -8.99 5.15 -11.77
C ASN A 50 -8.41 5.04 -13.19
N ASN A 51 -7.28 4.35 -13.37
CA ASN A 51 -6.60 4.22 -14.65
C ASN A 51 -6.30 2.76 -15.07
N GLY A 52 -6.59 1.78 -14.21
CA GLY A 52 -6.37 0.36 -14.48
C GLY A 52 -4.92 -0.12 -14.33
N GLU A 53 -3.98 0.76 -13.94
CA GLU A 53 -2.59 0.39 -13.74
C GLU A 53 -2.42 -0.61 -12.60
N ARG A 54 -1.47 -1.52 -12.78
CA ARG A 54 -1.08 -2.52 -11.78
C ARG A 54 0.41 -2.57 -11.70
N PHE A 55 0.94 -2.42 -10.50
CA PHE A 55 2.37 -2.43 -10.24
C PHE A 55 2.64 -3.00 -8.86
N THR A 56 3.91 -3.31 -8.60
CA THR A 56 4.38 -3.90 -7.35
C THR A 56 5.43 -2.99 -6.76
N THR A 57 5.35 -2.73 -5.46
CA THR A 57 6.39 -2.04 -4.69
C THR A 57 6.39 -2.57 -3.24
N TYR A 58 6.90 -1.81 -2.28
CA TYR A 58 6.91 -2.11 -0.86
C TYR A 58 6.14 -1.05 -0.05
N ALA A 59 5.58 -1.46 1.09
CA ALA A 59 4.87 -0.56 1.99
C ALA A 59 5.83 0.19 2.94
N MET A 60 5.55 1.46 3.23
CA MET A 60 6.15 2.23 4.32
C MET A 60 5.07 2.69 5.29
N ALA A 61 5.41 2.77 6.58
CA ALA A 61 4.51 3.30 7.58
C ALA A 61 4.45 4.83 7.50
N GLY A 62 3.24 5.34 7.23
CA GLY A 62 2.91 6.74 7.36
C GLY A 62 2.57 7.12 8.79
N LYS A 63 2.12 8.36 8.98
CA LYS A 63 1.71 8.85 10.30
C LYS A 63 0.45 8.12 10.76
N ARG A 64 0.45 7.60 11.98
CA ARG A 64 -0.70 6.91 12.57
C ARG A 64 -1.96 7.78 12.60
N GLY A 65 -3.07 7.24 12.11
CA GLY A 65 -4.39 7.88 12.10
C GLY A 65 -4.54 9.03 11.12
N SER A 66 -3.57 9.22 10.22
CA SER A 66 -3.61 10.27 9.19
C SER A 66 -4.55 9.92 8.02
N GLY A 67 -4.81 8.62 7.80
CA GLY A 67 -5.44 8.13 6.57
C GLY A 67 -4.54 8.20 5.33
N GLU A 68 -3.23 8.44 5.50
CA GLU A 68 -2.27 8.54 4.40
C GLU A 68 -2.28 7.30 3.50
N ILE A 69 -2.35 7.56 2.20
CA ILE A 69 -2.10 6.62 1.11
C ILE A 69 -1.34 7.44 0.05
N VAL A 70 -0.02 7.46 0.13
CA VAL A 70 0.82 8.30 -0.72
C VAL A 70 1.59 7.45 -1.72
N LEU A 71 1.48 7.85 -2.99
CA LEU A 71 2.15 7.24 -4.13
C LEU A 71 3.45 7.97 -4.52
#